data_AF-A0A2V7NM28-F1
#
_entry.id   AF-A0A2V7NM28-F1
#
_cell.length_a   1.000
_cell.length_b   1.000
_cell.length_c   1.000
_cell.angle_alpha   90.00
_cell.angle_beta   90.00
_cell.angle_gamma   90.00
#
_symmetry.space_group_name_H-M   'P 1'
#
loop_
_entity.id
_entity.type
_entity.pdbx_description
1 polymer ?
#
loop_
_entity_poly.entity_id
_entity_poly.type
_entity_poly.pdbx_seq_one_letter_code
_entity_poly.pdbx_strand_id
1 'polypeptide(L)' 'MVDKPKLMEHDGMVCRYCGNEERASEGYPCQDCGTFICLICSFRGVTRCKACEEKAKAKQQA' A
#
# COMPACT_ATOMS: atom_id res chain seq x y z
N MET A 1 -37.56 14.25 10.56
CA MET A 1 -36.52 14.13 9.51
C MET A 1 -35.28 13.66 10.27
N VAL A 2 -34.87 12.39 10.13
CA VAL A 2 -33.68 11.89 10.82
C VAL A 2 -32.46 12.44 10.08
N ASP A 3 -31.75 13.34 10.72
CA ASP A 3 -30.43 13.80 10.31
C ASP A 3 -29.49 12.59 10.34
N LYS A 4 -29.02 12.15 9.17
CA LYS A 4 -28.20 10.96 9.04
C LYS A 4 -26.76 11.37 9.36
N PRO A 5 -26.08 10.69 10.31
CA PRO A 5 -24.74 11.10 10.72
C PRO A 5 -23.80 11.11 9.51
N LYS A 6 -23.06 12.21 9.35
CA LYS A 6 -22.05 12.36 8.31
C LYS A 6 -20.95 11.32 8.54
N LEU A 7 -20.85 10.30 7.68
CA LEU A 7 -19.77 9.31 7.77
C LEU A 7 -18.42 10.03 7.63
N MET A 8 -17.56 9.83 8.63
CA MET A 8 -16.21 10.41 8.72
C MET A 8 -15.14 9.34 8.45
N GLU A 9 -15.38 8.43 7.50
CA GLU A 9 -14.43 7.36 7.22
C GLU A 9 -13.29 7.91 6.38
N HIS A 10 -12.09 7.99 6.98
CA HIS A 10 -10.89 8.39 6.27
C HIS A 10 -10.23 7.12 5.73
N ASP A 11 -10.39 6.86 4.44
CA ASP A 11 -9.83 5.66 3.78
C ASP A 11 -8.45 5.91 3.16
N GLY A 12 -7.74 6.96 3.59
CA GLY A 12 -6.37 7.23 3.15
C GLY A 12 -5.36 6.32 3.83
N MET A 13 -4.44 5.74 3.06
CA MET A 13 -3.32 4.96 3.58
C MET A 13 -2.02 5.27 2.83
N VAL A 14 -0.92 5.32 3.56
CA VAL A 14 0.41 5.65 3.00
C VAL A 14 1.05 4.41 2.37
N CYS A 15 1.35 4.49 1.07
CA CYS A 15 2.04 3.45 0.32
C CYS A 15 3.44 3.20 0.90
N ARG A 16 3.72 1.95 1.28
CA ARG A 16 5.01 1.54 1.87
C ARG A 16 6.13 1.35 0.83
N TYR A 17 5.86 1.66 -0.43
CA TYR A 17 6.87 1.73 -1.49
C TYR A 17 7.22 3.17 -1.87
N CYS A 18 6.24 3.97 -2.31
CA CYS A 18 6.49 5.34 -2.78
C CYS A 18 6.33 6.44 -1.71
N GLY A 19 5.61 6.17 -0.61
CA GLY A 19 5.39 7.14 0.47
C GLY A 19 4.20 8.08 0.26
N ASN A 20 3.48 7.98 -0.86
CA ASN A 20 2.27 8.76 -1.10
C ASN A 20 1.08 8.20 -0.32
N GLU A 21 0.21 9.08 0.18
CA GLU A 21 -1.11 8.72 0.69
C GLU A 21 -2.09 8.53 -0.45
N GLU A 22 -2.74 7.37 -0.48
CA GLU A 22 -3.68 6.98 -1.53
C GLU A 22 -4.86 6.25 -0.90
N ARG A 23 -5.89 5.97 -1.69
CA ARG A 23 -7.08 5.25 -1.24
C ARG A 23 -6.75 3.81 -0.84
N ALA A 24 -6.96 3.47 0.43
CA ALA A 24 -6.71 2.15 1.01
C ALA A 24 -7.50 1.06 0.28
N SER A 25 -8.76 1.36 -0.06
CA SER A 25 -9.65 0.43 -0.77
C SER A 25 -9.18 0.05 -2.17
N GLU A 26 -8.26 0.80 -2.78
CA GLU A 26 -7.79 0.59 -4.15
C GLU A 26 -6.37 -0.01 -4.23
N GLY A 27 -5.66 -0.09 -3.11
CA GLY A 27 -4.31 -0.64 -3.10
C GLY A 27 -4.25 -2.16 -2.95
N TYR A 28 -3.03 -2.66 -3.02
CA TYR A 28 -2.72 -4.09 -2.95
C TYR A 28 -1.74 -4.36 -1.80
N PRO A 29 -1.83 -5.55 -1.17
CA PRO A 29 -0.89 -5.93 -0.11
C PRO A 29 0.48 -6.30 -0.69
N CYS A 30 1.55 -5.93 0.02
CA CYS A 30 2.89 -6.46 -0.20
C CYS A 30 2.89 -8.00 -0.09
N GLN A 31 3.51 -8.70 -1.05
CA GLN A 31 3.54 -10.17 -1.07
C GLN A 31 4.23 -10.82 0.13
N ASP A 32 5.15 -10.13 0.81
CA ASP A 32 5.92 -10.71 1.90
C ASP A 32 5.37 -10.35 3.30
N CYS A 33 4.82 -9.14 3.47
CA CYS A 33 4.45 -8.62 4.79
C CYS A 33 3.04 -8.01 4.86
N GLY A 34 2.27 -8.05 3.78
CA GLY A 34 0.88 -7.59 3.74
C GLY A 34 0.70 -6.07 3.80
N THR A 35 1.78 -5.29 3.90
CA THR A 35 1.68 -3.83 4.01
C THR A 35 1.11 -3.19 2.75
N PHE A 36 0.36 -2.10 2.91
CA PHE A 36 -0.25 -1.38 1.80
C PHE A 36 0.74 -0.86 0.74
N ILE A 37 0.43 -1.17 -0.52
CA ILE A 37 1.05 -0.63 -1.73
C ILE A 37 -0.05 0.01 -2.55
N CYS A 38 0.11 1.27 -2.97
CA CYS A 38 -0.92 1.98 -3.72
C CYS A 38 -1.16 1.38 -5.12
N LEU A 39 -2.34 1.67 -5.67
CA LEU A 39 -2.76 1.24 -7.01
C LEU A 39 -1.73 1.61 -8.09
N ILE A 40 -1.17 2.82 -8.04
CA ILE A 40 -0.16 3.29 -9.00
C ILE A 40 1.11 2.44 -8.95
N CYS A 41 1.57 2.05 -7.76
CA CYS A 41 2.73 1.17 -7.61
C CYS A 41 2.43 -0.23 -8.13
N SER A 42 1.23 -0.76 -7.86
CA SER A 42 0.77 -2.04 -8.39
C SER A 42 0.77 -2.06 -9.93
N PHE A 43 0.24 -1.01 -10.58
CA PHE A 43 0.28 -0.87 -12.05
C PHE A 43 1.71 -0.80 -12.62
N ARG A 44 2.68 -0.31 -11.84
CA ARG A 44 4.10 -0.31 -12.22
C ARG A 44 4.79 -1.67 -11.99
N GLY A 45 4.04 -2.70 -11.56
CA GLY A 45 4.56 -4.03 -11.28
C GLY A 45 5.22 -4.17 -9.90
N VAL A 46 5.02 -3.20 -8.99
CA VAL A 46 5.56 -3.28 -7.64
C VAL A 46 4.69 -4.22 -6.81
N THR A 47 5.23 -5.39 -6.46
CA THR A 47 4.55 -6.40 -5.63
C THR A 47 5.06 -6.45 -4.18
N ARG A 48 6.15 -5.72 -3.89
CA ARG A 48 6.83 -5.70 -2.58
C ARG A 48 7.02 -4.27 -2.09
N CYS A 49 6.92 -4.05 -0.78
CA CYS A 49 7.33 -2.78 -0.19
C CYS A 49 8.86 -2.62 -0.25
N LYS A 50 9.37 -1.40 -0.11
CA LYS A 50 10.82 -1.11 -0.20
C LYS A 50 11.65 -2.01 0.70
N ALA A 51 11.22 -2.20 1.96
CA ALA A 51 11.93 -3.02 2.92
C ALA A 51 12.01 -4.51 2.50
N CYS A 52 10.95 -5.05 1.87
CA CYS A 52 10.94 -6.43 1.40
C CYS A 52 11.72 -6.59 0.10
N GLU A 53 11.71 -5.59 -0.78
CA GLU A 53 12.54 -5.60 -2.00
C GLU A 53 14.04 -5.60 -1.66
N GLU A 54 14.47 -4.77 -0.71
CA GLU A 54 15.86 -4.70 -0.24
C GLU A 54 16.32 -6.06 0.33
N LYS A 55 15.49 -6.70 1.17
CA LYS A 55 15.76 -8.04 1.71
C LYS A 55 15.87 -9.09 0.60
N ALA A 56 14.99 -9.02 -0.41
CA ALA A 56 15.01 -9.96 -1.53
C ALA A 56 16.26 -9.79 -2.41
N LYS A 57 16.68 -8.54 -2.68
CA LYS A 57 17.92 -8.23 -3.41
C LYS A 57 19.14 -8.75 -2.67
N ALA A 58 19.24 -8.50 -1.37
CA ALA A 58 20.35 -8.98 -0.55
C ALA A 58 20.50 -10.51 -0.58
N LYS A 59 19.38 -11.24 -0.69
CA LYS A 59 19.37 -12.71 -0.74
C LYS A 59 19.74 -13.30 -2.12
N GLN A 60 19.64 -12.50 -3.19
CA GLN A 60 19.99 -12.92 -4.57
C GLN A 60 21.47 -12.70 -4.90
N GLN A 61 22.19 -11.93 -4.07
CA GLN A 61 23.59 -11.56 -4.27
C GLN A 61 24.57 -12.37 -3.39
N ALA A 62 24.04 -13.33 -2.62
CA ALA A 62 24.81 -14.26 -1.79
C ALA A 62 24.82 -15.64 -2.44
#